data_AF-A0A959WTF0-F1
#
_entry.id   AF-A0A959WTF0-F1
#
_cell.length_a   1.000
_cell.length_b   1.000
_cell.length_c   1.000
_cell.angle_alpha   90.00
_cell.angle_beta   90.00
_cell.angle_gamma   90.00
#
_symmetry.space_group_name_H-M   'P 1'
#
loop_
_entity.id
_entity.type
_entity.pdbx_description
1 polymer ?
#
loop_
_entity_poly.entity_id
_entity_poly.type
_entity_poly.pdbx_seq_one_letter_code
_entity_poly.pdbx_strand_id
1 'polypeptide(L)'
;MPGPVPAAVPGPDAPVLTVADGGGRRELPGYAMELIAFAAIGIAVMLLIPGSTLTRAAGALALVALAVSRGWAHGRELGPAARAAPPLLFALCISALSAATAEPLYDVILCFNVLVVALQEDRRTLAVVIGGTWIALAVPAAIHPMDLGLRALVWAVLLPILSVPIQRRSEELRVRVGLGPRLRSLQAAMLSNPDSRETLIESAPGLTGCEIVLLVEPDSSGTFVVTAANRSGLTGTAVPEDARSLVHRTVRAGRPVFVPDAANATDVPPQLHDDFAELSTWFCAPVMRSGLVAAVLVTAWGEQIGKADDLRVDIVRSLASEASTTIDHTDLLRSLSDTASRDPLTGLTNRRGWDGLLAKEMAIARSRRTPLAVAIIDLDRFKEFNDVHGHRAGDRLLREAAGSWTAAIRKGDELARWGGEEFTLLLPDCGGACALDVVERLRADTPGGQTCSAGVAAWNGRESAAELFERMDAALYAAKAAGRDMALLAAPPEQDRPLESLAR
;
A
#
# COMPACT_ATOMS: atom_id res chain seq x y z
N MET A 1 -37.73 -7.63 26.41
CA MET A 1 -36.94 -8.46 25.46
C MET A 1 -36.16 -7.50 24.58
N PRO A 2 -34.84 -7.72 24.42
CA PRO A 2 -33.82 -6.69 24.62
C PRO A 2 -33.40 -5.95 23.35
N GLY A 3 -32.83 -4.76 23.56
CA GLY A 3 -32.44 -3.78 22.53
C GLY A 3 -31.14 -4.11 21.78
N PRO A 4 -30.72 -3.21 20.87
CA PRO A 4 -29.59 -3.44 19.99
C PRO A 4 -28.27 -3.35 20.75
N VAL A 5 -27.43 -4.37 20.56
CA VAL A 5 -26.04 -4.46 21.03
C VAL A 5 -25.18 -3.47 20.23
N PRO A 6 -24.37 -2.59 20.85
CA PRO A 6 -23.36 -1.85 20.11
C PRO A 6 -22.14 -2.75 19.84
N ALA A 7 -21.72 -2.81 18.57
CA ALA A 7 -20.48 -3.47 18.17
C ALA A 7 -19.27 -2.77 18.78
N ALA A 8 -18.44 -3.53 19.49
CA ALA A 8 -17.19 -3.06 20.08
C ALA A 8 -16.13 -2.81 18.98
N VAL A 9 -15.56 -1.61 18.98
CA VAL A 9 -14.38 -1.25 18.18
C VAL A 9 -13.13 -1.82 18.86
N PRO A 10 -12.27 -2.62 18.20
CA PRO A 10 -11.01 -3.07 18.79
C PRO A 10 -9.97 -1.94 18.76
N GLY A 11 -9.24 -1.76 19.88
CA GLY A 11 -8.13 -0.82 20.01
C GLY A 11 -6.87 -1.23 19.24
N PRO A 12 -5.88 -0.32 19.06
CA PRO A 12 -4.77 -0.52 18.13
C PRO A 12 -3.53 -1.13 18.81
N ASP A 13 -3.16 -2.35 18.44
CA ASP A 13 -1.88 -2.98 18.85
C ASP A 13 -0.74 -2.62 17.87
N ALA A 14 0.41 -2.21 18.43
CA ALA A 14 1.64 -1.84 17.72
C ALA A 14 2.47 -3.08 17.31
N PRO A 15 3.38 -3.01 16.30
CA PRO A 15 4.02 -4.20 15.74
C PRO A 15 5.26 -4.67 16.54
N VAL A 16 5.40 -5.99 16.69
CA VAL A 16 6.45 -6.68 17.47
C VAL A 16 7.34 -7.54 16.56
N LEU A 17 8.66 -7.48 16.79
CA LEU A 17 9.68 -8.33 16.15
C LEU A 17 9.66 -9.74 16.76
N THR A 18 9.48 -10.77 15.92
CA THR A 18 9.37 -12.18 16.34
C THR A 18 10.71 -12.91 16.27
N VAL A 19 11.11 -13.57 17.36
CA VAL A 19 12.14 -14.62 17.35
C VAL A 19 11.43 -15.97 17.56
N ALA A 20 11.73 -16.95 16.71
CA ALA A 20 11.08 -18.25 16.71
C ALA A 20 11.72 -19.20 17.72
N ASP A 21 10.92 -19.79 18.60
CA ASP A 21 11.21 -21.12 19.15
C ASP A 21 9.93 -21.93 19.38
N GLY A 22 10.04 -23.25 19.23
CA GLY A 22 8.92 -24.17 19.04
C GLY A 22 8.02 -24.34 20.26
N GLY A 23 6.71 -24.20 20.04
CA GLY A 23 5.66 -24.58 20.99
C GLY A 23 4.85 -23.42 21.55
N GLY A 24 3.87 -22.94 20.77
CA GLY A 24 2.86 -21.97 21.22
C GLY A 24 3.41 -20.54 21.34
N ARG A 25 3.13 -19.70 20.34
CA ARG A 25 3.46 -18.27 20.34
C ARG A 25 2.83 -17.58 21.56
N ARG A 26 3.60 -17.40 22.63
CA ARG A 26 3.32 -16.41 23.67
C ARG A 26 4.18 -15.20 23.39
N GLU A 27 3.51 -14.12 23.01
CA GLU A 27 4.10 -12.79 22.92
C GLU A 27 4.78 -12.46 24.26
N LEU A 28 6.06 -12.12 24.23
CA LEU A 28 6.66 -11.42 25.36
C LEU A 28 6.08 -10.01 25.34
N PRO A 29 5.34 -9.58 26.38
CA PRO A 29 4.81 -8.21 26.43
C PRO A 29 5.98 -7.22 26.28
N GLY A 30 5.79 -6.07 25.62
CA GLY A 30 6.84 -5.03 25.54
C GLY A 30 7.46 -4.68 26.90
N TYR A 31 6.66 -4.82 27.96
CA TYR A 31 7.07 -4.75 29.37
C TYR A 31 8.16 -5.75 29.79
N ALA A 32 8.18 -6.97 29.25
CA ALA A 32 9.17 -7.99 29.57
C ALA A 32 10.57 -7.59 29.07
N MET A 33 10.68 -7.03 27.87
CA MET A 33 11.93 -6.49 27.34
C MET A 33 12.45 -5.31 28.16
N GLU A 34 11.54 -4.48 28.66
CA GLU A 34 11.87 -3.32 29.49
C GLU A 34 12.29 -3.73 30.90
N LEU A 35 11.60 -4.72 31.51
CA LEU A 35 12.00 -5.30 32.78
C LEU A 35 13.38 -5.95 32.70
N ILE A 36 13.66 -6.61 31.57
CA ILE A 36 14.97 -7.21 31.29
C ILE A 36 16.02 -6.11 31.14
N ALA A 37 15.73 -4.99 30.46
CA ALA A 37 16.66 -3.87 30.34
C ALA A 37 16.95 -3.19 31.69
N PHE A 38 15.92 -2.94 32.51
CA PHE A 38 16.08 -2.40 33.86
C PHE A 38 16.83 -3.35 34.79
N ALA A 39 16.52 -4.65 34.73
CA ALA A 39 17.21 -5.67 35.51
C ALA A 39 18.68 -5.80 35.07
N ALA A 40 18.95 -5.83 33.76
CA ALA A 40 20.31 -5.96 33.22
C ALA A 40 21.18 -4.74 33.56
N ILE A 41 20.63 -3.52 33.45
CA ILE A 41 21.33 -2.28 33.81
C ILE A 41 21.51 -2.20 35.33
N GLY A 42 20.49 -2.56 36.10
CA GLY A 42 20.58 -2.64 37.55
C GLY A 42 21.68 -3.63 38.01
N ILE A 43 21.76 -4.80 37.39
CA ILE A 43 22.80 -5.79 37.62
C ILE A 43 24.18 -5.26 37.18
N ALA A 44 24.28 -4.58 36.03
CA ALA A 44 25.54 -4.00 35.56
C ALA A 44 26.05 -2.92 36.52
N VAL A 45 25.17 -2.04 36.99
CA VAL A 45 25.45 -1.02 38.00
C VAL A 45 25.93 -1.64 39.32
N MET A 46 25.33 -2.76 39.73
CA MET A 46 25.77 -3.50 40.92
C MET A 46 27.13 -4.15 40.84
N LEU A 47 27.49 -4.61 39.64
CA LEU A 47 28.78 -5.23 39.38
C LEU A 47 29.90 -4.19 39.23
N LEU A 48 29.55 -2.95 38.87
CA LEU A 48 30.50 -1.86 38.59
C LEU A 48 30.76 -0.90 39.77
N ILE A 49 29.89 -0.84 40.78
CA ILE A 49 30.08 0.04 41.95
C ILE A 49 30.90 -0.67 43.04
N PRO A 50 32.09 -0.16 43.41
CA PRO A 50 32.80 -0.66 44.59
C PRO A 50 32.06 -0.22 45.85
N GLY A 51 31.37 -1.16 46.50
CA GLY A 51 30.60 -0.90 47.72
C GLY A 51 30.54 -2.10 48.66
N SER A 52 30.32 -1.84 49.95
CA SER A 52 30.08 -2.85 50.97
C SER A 52 28.96 -3.82 50.54
N THR A 53 28.96 -5.06 51.03
CA THR A 53 27.91 -6.06 50.75
C THR A 53 26.50 -5.53 51.03
N LEU A 54 26.38 -4.62 52.01
CA LEU A 54 25.13 -3.96 52.41
C LEU A 54 24.58 -2.99 51.35
N THR A 55 25.45 -2.19 50.71
CA THR A 55 25.06 -1.23 49.67
C THR A 55 24.64 -1.93 48.38
N ARG A 56 25.32 -3.04 48.05
CA ARG A 56 24.90 -3.94 46.96
C ARG A 56 23.57 -4.61 47.27
N ALA A 57 23.32 -5.08 48.49
CA ALA A 57 22.02 -5.67 48.85
C ALA A 57 20.86 -4.66 48.79
N ALA A 58 21.08 -3.42 49.25
CA ALA A 58 20.06 -2.37 49.26
C ALA A 58 19.65 -1.94 47.84
N GLY A 59 20.61 -1.78 46.93
CA GLY A 59 20.30 -1.50 45.52
C GLY A 59 19.46 -2.60 44.86
N ALA A 60 19.62 -3.86 45.29
CA ALA A 60 19.00 -5.02 44.63
C ALA A 60 17.54 -5.06 45.03
N LEU A 61 17.30 -4.83 46.32
CA LEU A 61 15.98 -4.71 46.87
C LEU A 61 15.21 -3.56 46.20
N ALA A 62 15.85 -2.42 45.95
CA ALA A 62 15.21 -1.28 45.28
C ALA A 62 14.84 -1.57 43.81
N LEU A 63 15.71 -2.26 43.07
CA LEU A 63 15.44 -2.69 41.70
C LEU A 63 14.33 -3.74 41.62
N VAL A 64 14.33 -4.71 42.55
CA VAL A 64 13.27 -5.72 42.66
C VAL A 64 11.95 -5.07 43.04
N ALA A 65 11.93 -4.13 43.99
CA ALA A 65 10.74 -3.40 44.37
C ALA A 65 10.17 -2.58 43.19
N LEU A 66 11.03 -1.95 42.39
CA LEU A 66 10.62 -1.21 41.19
C LEU A 66 10.00 -2.14 40.13
N ALA A 67 10.62 -3.30 39.88
CA ALA A 67 10.14 -4.30 38.94
C ALA A 67 8.79 -4.92 39.38
N VAL A 68 8.65 -5.25 40.66
CA VAL A 68 7.40 -5.79 41.23
C VAL A 68 6.29 -4.74 41.23
N SER A 69 6.62 -3.49 41.55
CA SER A 69 5.65 -2.39 41.61
C SER A 69 5.12 -1.97 40.24
N ARG A 70 5.97 -1.92 39.22
CA ARG A 70 5.55 -1.68 37.83
C ARG A 70 4.73 -2.86 37.28
N GLY A 71 5.04 -4.09 37.71
CA GLY A 71 4.27 -5.28 37.33
C GLY A 71 2.86 -5.26 37.93
N TRP A 72 2.74 -4.73 39.15
CA TRP A 72 1.46 -4.53 39.84
C TRP A 72 0.62 -3.37 39.26
N ALA A 73 1.27 -2.34 38.72
CA ALA A 73 0.61 -1.22 38.05
C ALA A 73 0.11 -1.56 36.64
N HIS A 74 0.58 -2.66 36.04
CA HIS A 74 0.24 -3.05 34.68
C HIS A 74 -1.23 -3.50 34.56
N GLY A 75 -1.96 -2.95 33.59
CA GLY A 75 -3.36 -3.29 33.33
C GLY A 75 -4.38 -2.63 34.28
N ARG A 76 -3.95 -1.73 35.17
CA ARG A 76 -4.85 -0.95 36.04
C ARG A 76 -4.85 0.52 35.63
N GLU A 77 -6.03 1.13 35.52
CA GLU A 77 -6.19 2.58 35.34
C GLU A 77 -5.83 3.31 36.64
N LEU A 78 -4.53 3.45 36.89
CA LEU A 78 -4.01 4.19 38.02
C LEU A 78 -3.88 5.67 37.65
N GLY A 79 -4.27 6.56 38.56
CA GLY A 79 -4.05 8.00 38.39
C GLY A 79 -2.56 8.35 38.26
N PRO A 80 -2.21 9.54 37.73
CA PRO A 80 -0.82 9.94 37.45
C PRO A 80 0.11 9.84 38.68
N ALA A 81 -0.41 10.17 39.87
CA ALA A 81 0.34 10.09 41.13
C ALA A 81 0.68 8.64 41.53
N ALA A 82 -0.26 7.71 41.30
CA ALA A 82 -0.03 6.30 41.59
C ALA A 82 0.95 5.65 40.59
N ARG A 83 0.94 6.09 39.32
CA ARG A 83 1.94 5.69 38.32
C ARG A 83 3.35 6.25 38.61
N ALA A 84 3.42 7.43 39.24
CA ALA A 84 4.68 8.08 39.60
C ALA A 84 5.27 7.57 40.93
N ALA A 85 4.51 6.92 41.80
CA ALA A 85 5.00 6.47 43.10
C ALA A 85 6.24 5.53 43.01
N PRO A 86 6.28 4.53 42.10
CA PRO A 86 7.43 3.63 42.01
C PRO A 86 8.75 4.30 41.60
N PRO A 87 8.82 5.11 40.52
CA PRO A 87 10.05 5.81 40.15
C PRO A 87 10.48 6.84 41.21
N LEU A 88 9.53 7.45 41.93
CA LEU A 88 9.84 8.36 43.04
C LEU A 88 10.45 7.64 44.25
N LEU A 89 9.92 6.48 44.63
CA LEU A 89 10.49 5.65 45.69
C LEU A 89 11.91 5.20 45.33
N PHE A 90 12.14 4.82 44.06
CA PHE A 90 13.47 4.50 43.57
C PHE A 90 14.42 5.69 43.66
N ALA A 91 13.99 6.88 43.23
CA ALA A 91 14.79 8.10 43.33
C ALA A 91 15.17 8.43 44.79
N LEU A 92 14.23 8.26 45.73
CA LEU A 92 14.46 8.43 47.16
C LEU A 92 15.49 7.43 47.71
N CYS A 93 15.37 6.14 47.37
CA CYS A 93 16.32 5.12 47.80
C CYS A 93 17.74 5.39 47.27
N ILE A 94 17.86 5.75 45.98
CA ILE A 94 19.15 6.06 45.36
C ILE A 94 19.77 7.32 45.96
N SER A 95 18.98 8.36 46.22
CA SER A 95 19.48 9.58 46.83
C SER A 95 19.97 9.37 48.27
N ALA A 96 19.25 8.56 49.06
CA ALA A 96 19.71 8.15 50.39
C ALA A 96 21.02 7.35 50.34
N LEU A 97 21.18 6.47 49.34
CA LEU A 97 22.40 5.67 49.16
C LEU A 97 23.58 6.53 48.69
N SER A 98 23.33 7.50 47.81
CA SER A 98 24.31 8.50 47.36
C SER A 98 24.83 9.33 48.54
N ALA A 99 23.93 9.78 49.42
CA ALA A 99 24.33 10.53 50.62
C ALA A 99 25.20 9.71 51.58
N ALA A 100 24.98 8.40 51.66
CA ALA A 100 25.75 7.51 52.54
C ALA A 100 27.15 7.15 52.01
N THR A 101 27.40 7.30 50.71
CA THR A 101 28.60 6.76 50.03
C THR A 101 29.39 7.80 49.23
N ALA A 102 28.82 8.97 48.95
CA ALA A 102 29.40 10.07 48.17
C ALA A 102 29.81 9.73 46.71
N GLU A 103 29.41 8.57 46.19
CA GLU A 103 29.78 8.12 44.85
C GLU A 103 29.02 8.86 43.73
N PRO A 104 29.71 9.35 42.66
CA PRO A 104 29.09 10.12 41.58
C PRO A 104 28.23 9.29 40.61
N LEU A 105 28.34 7.95 40.62
CA LEU A 105 27.56 7.09 39.71
C LEU A 105 26.04 7.10 39.99
N TYR A 106 25.63 7.43 41.23
CA TYR A 106 24.23 7.44 41.62
C TYR A 106 23.40 8.52 40.90
N ASP A 107 24.04 9.62 40.54
CA ASP A 107 23.43 10.72 39.80
C ASP A 107 22.99 10.30 38.38
N VAL A 108 23.82 9.49 37.71
CA VAL A 108 23.54 8.97 36.35
C VAL A 108 22.32 8.05 36.38
N ILE A 109 22.21 7.22 37.40
CA ILE A 109 21.10 6.27 37.59
C ILE A 109 19.79 6.99 37.88
N LEU A 110 19.86 8.10 38.63
CA LEU A 110 18.70 8.94 38.90
C LEU A 110 18.15 9.58 37.61
N CYS A 111 19.05 10.04 36.74
CA CYS A 111 18.69 10.64 35.46
C CYS A 111 18.14 9.62 34.46
N PHE A 112 18.64 8.38 34.52
CA PHE A 112 18.11 7.28 33.72
C PHE A 112 16.63 7.02 34.03
N ASN A 113 16.20 7.13 35.29
CA ASN A 113 14.78 6.96 35.64
C ASN A 113 13.90 8.00 34.95
N VAL A 114 14.28 9.28 35.01
CA VAL A 114 13.59 10.36 34.31
C VAL A 114 13.59 10.13 32.80
N LEU A 115 14.70 9.64 32.24
CA LEU A 115 14.82 9.32 30.82
C LEU A 115 13.86 8.21 30.40
N VAL A 116 13.74 7.12 31.16
CA VAL A 116 12.83 6.03 30.81
C VAL A 116 11.37 6.46 30.97
N VAL A 117 11.03 7.22 32.01
CA VAL A 117 9.70 7.83 32.14
C VAL A 117 9.42 8.76 30.95
N ALA A 118 10.41 9.54 30.50
CA ALA A 118 10.29 10.41 29.33
C ALA A 118 10.15 9.63 27.99
N LEU A 119 10.54 8.36 27.96
CA LEU A 119 10.36 7.51 26.78
C LEU A 119 9.00 6.83 26.76
N GLN A 120 8.40 6.56 27.93
CA GLN A 120 7.27 5.64 28.05
C GLN A 120 5.99 6.25 28.59
N GLU A 121 6.06 7.32 29.38
CA GLU A 121 4.90 7.84 30.12
C GLU A 121 4.40 9.18 29.55
N ASP A 122 3.29 9.67 30.11
CA ASP A 122 2.66 10.94 29.74
C ASP A 122 3.35 12.16 30.38
N ARG A 123 3.07 13.37 29.84
CA ARG A 123 3.68 14.63 30.33
C ARG A 123 3.37 14.93 31.80
N ARG A 124 2.22 14.51 32.31
CA ARG A 124 1.82 14.78 33.71
C ARG A 124 2.62 13.89 34.65
N THR A 125 2.73 12.61 34.34
CA THR A 125 3.57 11.65 35.06
C THR A 125 5.05 12.07 34.99
N LEU A 126 5.55 12.50 33.83
CA LEU A 126 6.91 13.02 33.72
C LEU A 126 7.15 14.25 34.62
N ALA A 127 6.22 15.22 34.64
CA ALA A 127 6.34 16.40 35.49
C ALA A 127 6.35 16.05 36.99
N VAL A 128 5.49 15.10 37.40
CA VAL A 128 5.46 14.60 38.79
C VAL A 128 6.76 13.88 39.14
N VAL A 129 7.30 13.06 38.24
CA VAL A 129 8.57 12.35 38.46
C VAL A 129 9.73 13.32 38.55
N ILE A 130 9.85 14.29 37.62
CA ILE A 130 10.89 15.33 37.69
C ILE A 130 10.77 16.08 39.03
N GLY A 131 9.59 16.57 39.39
CA GLY A 131 9.38 17.31 40.64
C GLY A 131 9.75 16.50 41.89
N GLY A 132 9.37 15.22 41.94
CA GLY A 132 9.71 14.39 43.10
C GLY A 132 11.16 13.90 43.11
N THR A 133 11.81 13.72 41.95
CA THR A 133 13.26 13.47 41.85
C THR A 133 14.06 14.67 42.38
N TRP A 134 13.61 15.89 42.10
CA TRP A 134 14.20 17.09 42.69
C TRP A 134 14.06 17.14 44.21
N ILE A 135 12.87 16.81 44.74
CA ILE A 135 12.65 16.73 46.19
C ILE A 135 13.56 15.67 46.79
N ALA A 136 13.68 14.50 46.14
CA ALA A 136 14.55 13.42 46.59
C ALA A 136 16.02 13.85 46.67
N LEU A 137 16.51 14.66 45.72
CA LEU A 137 17.87 15.22 45.74
C LEU A 137 18.06 16.34 46.77
N ALA A 138 17.03 17.18 46.98
CA ALA A 138 17.11 18.33 47.87
C ALA A 138 17.19 17.94 49.35
N VAL A 139 16.49 16.86 49.75
CA VAL A 139 16.42 16.42 51.16
C VAL A 139 17.80 16.03 51.71
N PRO A 140 18.61 15.17 51.05
CA PRO A 140 19.95 14.85 51.54
C PRO A 140 20.95 15.99 51.40
N ALA A 141 20.80 16.84 50.37
CA ALA A 141 21.64 18.03 50.20
C ALA A 141 21.47 19.04 51.36
N ALA A 142 20.27 19.14 51.93
CA ALA A 142 20.02 19.96 53.12
C ALA A 142 20.69 19.41 54.39
N ILE A 143 20.96 18.10 54.43
CA ILE A 143 21.57 17.42 55.59
C ILE A 143 23.10 17.35 55.45
N HIS A 144 23.64 17.22 54.22
CA HIS A 144 25.08 17.12 53.93
C HIS A 144 25.51 18.10 52.81
N PRO A 145 25.82 19.37 53.15
CA PRO A 145 25.86 20.46 52.16
C PRO A 145 27.16 20.62 51.35
N MET A 146 28.28 19.99 51.71
CA MET A 146 29.61 20.39 51.19
C MET A 146 29.88 20.04 49.71
N ASP A 147 29.14 19.11 49.10
CA ASP A 147 29.26 18.76 47.65
C ASP A 147 27.92 18.36 46.99
N LEU A 148 26.92 17.93 47.77
CA LEU A 148 25.64 17.44 47.24
C LEU A 148 24.72 18.56 46.71
N GLY A 149 24.81 19.78 47.27
CA GLY A 149 23.95 20.89 46.86
C GLY A 149 24.22 21.39 45.44
N LEU A 150 25.50 21.47 45.05
CA LEU A 150 25.89 21.86 43.69
C LEU A 150 25.44 20.81 42.66
N ARG A 151 25.57 19.52 43.00
CA ARG A 151 25.10 18.41 42.13
C ARG A 151 23.59 18.44 41.96
N ALA A 152 22.84 18.66 43.04
CA ALA A 152 21.38 18.81 42.99
C ALA A 152 20.97 19.97 42.06
N LEU A 153 21.69 21.11 42.11
CA LEU A 153 21.44 22.27 41.25
C LEU A 153 21.78 22.02 39.78
N VAL A 154 22.85 21.26 39.49
CA VAL A 154 23.23 20.89 38.11
C VAL A 154 22.16 19.99 37.49
N TRP A 155 21.72 18.96 38.21
CA TRP A 155 20.69 18.04 37.71
C TRP A 155 19.31 18.67 37.59
N ALA A 156 19.02 19.59 38.50
CA ALA A 156 17.87 20.47 38.42
C ALA A 156 17.73 21.15 37.05
N VAL A 157 18.82 21.71 36.54
CA VAL A 157 18.82 22.39 35.23
C VAL A 157 18.87 21.39 34.07
N LEU A 158 19.66 20.31 34.18
CA LEU A 158 19.87 19.35 33.10
C LEU A 158 18.63 18.47 32.82
N LEU A 159 17.89 18.06 33.84
CA LEU A 159 16.77 17.12 33.69
C LEU A 159 15.67 17.66 32.76
N PRO A 160 15.16 18.90 32.91
CA PRO A 160 14.19 19.47 31.96
C PRO A 160 14.76 19.63 30.54
N ILE A 161 16.04 20.00 30.42
CA ILE A 161 16.71 20.20 29.13
C ILE A 161 16.83 18.88 28.35
N LEU A 162 17.14 17.78 29.03
CA LEU A 162 17.26 16.46 28.39
C LEU A 162 15.90 15.81 28.17
N SER A 163 14.99 15.88 29.13
CA SER A 163 13.72 15.13 29.09
C SER A 163 12.69 15.72 28.11
N VAL A 164 12.58 17.04 27.97
CA VAL A 164 11.55 17.66 27.12
C VAL A 164 11.74 17.36 25.62
N PRO A 165 12.95 17.49 25.02
CA PRO A 165 13.16 17.13 23.62
C PRO A 165 12.98 15.63 23.36
N ILE A 166 13.40 14.80 24.31
CA ILE A 166 13.27 13.34 24.20
C ILE A 166 11.80 12.93 24.27
N GLN A 167 11.02 13.52 25.18
CA GLN A 167 9.57 13.30 25.27
C GLN A 167 8.87 13.73 23.97
N ARG A 168 9.21 14.91 23.42
CA ARG A 168 8.63 15.39 22.15
C ARG A 168 8.91 14.40 21.03
N ARG A 169 10.15 13.92 20.90
CA ARG A 169 10.55 12.96 19.86
C ARG A 169 9.95 11.58 20.07
N SER A 170 9.79 11.14 21.33
CA SER A 170 9.10 9.88 21.68
C SER A 170 7.60 9.96 21.36
N GLU A 171 6.94 11.08 21.65
CA GLU A 171 5.54 11.32 21.27
C GLU A 171 5.37 11.28 19.75
N GLU A 172 6.23 11.97 19.00
CA GLU A 172 6.25 11.95 17.52
C GLU A 172 6.44 10.52 16.97
N LEU A 173 7.39 9.76 17.52
CA LEU A 173 7.66 8.39 17.10
C LEU A 173 6.51 7.43 17.45
N ARG A 174 5.93 7.54 18.65
CA ARG A 174 4.81 6.69 19.07
C ARG A 174 3.62 6.87 18.17
N VAL A 175 3.33 8.10 17.75
CA VAL A 175 2.22 8.31 16.82
C VAL A 175 2.56 7.77 15.43
N ARG A 176 3.78 7.99 14.91
CA ARG A 176 4.21 7.39 13.63
C ARG A 176 4.13 5.87 13.63
N VAL A 177 4.50 5.21 14.74
CA VAL A 177 4.39 3.75 14.90
C VAL A 177 2.94 3.31 15.06
N GLY A 178 2.11 4.05 15.81
CA GLY A 178 0.69 3.78 16.00
C GLY A 178 -0.19 3.98 14.76
N LEU A 179 0.29 4.77 13.79
CA LEU A 179 -0.35 4.95 12.49
C LEU A 179 -0.19 3.74 11.57
N GLY A 180 0.87 2.96 11.74
CA GLY A 180 1.17 1.81 10.88
C GLY A 180 0.01 0.82 10.72
N PRO A 181 -0.60 0.31 11.81
CA PRO A 181 -1.74 -0.60 11.71
C PRO A 181 -2.97 0.01 11.02
N ARG A 182 -3.29 1.28 11.30
CA ARG A 182 -4.45 1.99 10.72
C ARG A 182 -4.25 2.30 9.23
N LEU A 183 -3.04 2.67 8.84
CA LEU A 183 -2.66 2.86 7.44
C LEU A 183 -2.73 1.53 6.68
N ARG A 184 -2.22 0.43 7.26
CA ARG A 184 -2.30 -0.91 6.66
C ARG A 184 -3.75 -1.39 6.49
N SER A 185 -4.64 -1.13 7.45
CA SER A 185 -6.06 -1.50 7.31
C SER A 185 -6.76 -0.70 6.23
N LEU A 186 -6.47 0.61 6.14
CA LEU A 186 -7.01 1.47 5.08
C LEU A 186 -6.49 1.04 3.70
N GLN A 187 -5.20 0.71 3.61
CA GLN A 187 -4.59 0.17 2.40
C GLN A 187 -5.22 -1.16 1.97
N ALA A 188 -5.44 -2.09 2.90
CA ALA A 188 -6.11 -3.35 2.61
C ALA A 188 -7.56 -3.14 2.10
N ALA A 189 -8.27 -2.15 2.64
CA ALA A 189 -9.59 -1.78 2.16
C ALA A 189 -9.55 -1.14 0.76
N MET A 190 -8.57 -0.28 0.48
CA MET A 190 -8.39 0.32 -0.85
C MET A 190 -8.02 -0.71 -1.93
N LEU A 191 -7.25 -1.75 -1.59
CA LEU A 191 -6.86 -2.80 -2.52
C LEU A 191 -8.00 -3.79 -2.84
N SER A 192 -8.99 -3.91 -1.96
CA SER A 192 -10.08 -4.89 -2.09
C SER A 192 -11.36 -4.33 -2.72
N ASN A 193 -11.47 -3.00 -2.87
CA ASN A 193 -12.66 -2.34 -3.39
C ASN A 193 -12.35 -1.49 -4.65
N PRO A 194 -13.05 -1.70 -5.79
CA PRO A 194 -12.86 -0.91 -7.01
C PRO A 194 -13.14 0.60 -6.85
N ASP A 195 -13.92 1.00 -5.83
CA ASP A 195 -14.21 2.40 -5.47
C ASP A 195 -13.50 2.83 -4.18
N SER A 196 -12.19 2.58 -4.13
CA SER A 196 -11.29 2.94 -3.02
C SER A 196 -11.27 4.44 -2.65
N ARG A 197 -11.86 5.29 -3.50
CA ARG A 197 -12.02 6.75 -3.29
C ARG A 197 -12.88 7.06 -2.08
N GLU A 198 -14.07 6.44 -1.99
CA GLU A 198 -15.01 6.70 -0.88
C GLU A 198 -14.42 6.28 0.45
N THR A 199 -13.76 5.12 0.50
CA THR A 199 -13.13 4.61 1.73
C THR A 199 -12.04 5.55 2.25
N LEU A 200 -11.22 6.14 1.36
CA LEU A 200 -10.20 7.13 1.72
C LEU A 200 -10.85 8.39 2.32
N ILE A 201 -11.91 8.89 1.68
CA ILE A 201 -12.62 10.11 2.04
C ILE A 201 -13.39 9.97 3.36
N GLU A 202 -14.02 8.83 3.59
CA GLU A 202 -14.78 8.56 4.82
C GLU A 202 -13.89 8.34 6.04
N SER A 203 -12.70 7.75 5.84
CA SER A 203 -11.81 7.39 6.95
C SER A 203 -10.92 8.56 7.42
N ALA A 204 -10.58 9.49 6.52
CA ALA A 204 -9.66 10.59 6.81
C ALA A 204 -10.12 11.53 7.95
N PRO A 205 -11.40 11.92 8.07
CA PRO A 205 -11.91 12.73 9.19
C PRO A 205 -11.69 12.06 10.55
N GLY A 206 -11.97 10.76 10.66
CA GLY A 206 -11.80 10.01 11.92
C GLY A 206 -10.33 9.89 12.37
N LEU A 207 -9.38 10.01 11.43
CA LEU A 207 -7.94 9.92 11.72
C LEU A 207 -7.29 11.27 12.02
N THR A 208 -7.83 12.35 11.46
CA THR A 208 -7.13 13.66 11.43
C THR A 208 -7.96 14.81 11.98
N GLY A 209 -9.26 14.59 12.23
CA GLY A 209 -10.19 15.62 12.68
C GLY A 209 -10.49 16.69 11.64
N CYS A 210 -10.18 16.46 10.36
CA CYS A 210 -10.54 17.39 9.30
C CYS A 210 -12.05 17.39 9.05
N GLU A 211 -12.58 18.56 8.73
CA GLU A 211 -14.01 18.77 8.45
C GLU A 211 -14.31 18.60 6.96
N ILE A 212 -13.32 18.88 6.12
CA ILE A 212 -13.41 18.69 4.67
C ILE A 212 -12.28 17.79 4.22
N VAL A 213 -12.64 16.81 3.39
CA VAL A 213 -11.72 15.97 2.63
C VAL A 213 -12.25 15.85 1.21
N LEU A 214 -11.44 16.23 0.24
CA LEU A 214 -11.75 16.16 -1.19
C LEU A 214 -10.65 15.40 -1.91
N LEU A 215 -11.05 14.54 -2.83
CA LEU A 215 -10.16 14.00 -3.85
C LEU A 215 -10.46 14.72 -5.16
N VAL A 216 -9.42 15.32 -5.74
CA VAL A 216 -9.52 16.09 -6.97
C VAL A 216 -8.68 15.40 -8.04
N GLU A 217 -9.30 14.98 -9.14
CA GLU A 217 -8.67 14.26 -10.25
C GLU A 217 -8.93 15.01 -11.56
N PRO A 218 -8.05 14.92 -12.57
CA PRO A 218 -8.34 15.46 -13.89
C PRO A 218 -9.42 14.63 -14.58
N ASP A 219 -10.40 15.30 -15.20
CA ASP A 219 -11.40 14.68 -16.05
C ASP A 219 -10.85 14.35 -17.46
N SER A 220 -11.71 13.86 -18.36
CA SER A 220 -11.32 13.55 -19.75
C SER A 220 -10.80 14.75 -20.56
N SER A 221 -11.09 15.98 -20.13
CA SER A 221 -10.58 17.21 -20.75
C SER A 221 -9.26 17.70 -20.15
N GLY A 222 -8.80 17.06 -19.05
CA GLY A 222 -7.65 17.49 -18.27
C GLY A 222 -7.97 18.52 -17.19
N THR A 223 -9.25 18.88 -17.02
CA THR A 223 -9.69 19.83 -16.00
C THR A 223 -9.81 19.11 -14.66
N PHE A 224 -9.23 19.68 -13.60
CA PHE A 224 -9.33 19.10 -12.27
C PHE A 224 -10.75 19.26 -11.71
N VAL A 225 -11.37 18.14 -11.34
CA VAL A 225 -12.73 18.07 -10.80
C VAL A 225 -12.73 17.30 -9.48
N VAL A 226 -13.62 17.66 -8.57
CA VAL A 226 -13.83 16.93 -7.32
C VAL A 226 -14.50 15.59 -7.65
N THR A 227 -13.78 14.48 -7.52
CA THR A 227 -14.31 13.14 -7.82
C THR A 227 -14.85 12.44 -6.59
N ALA A 228 -14.39 12.83 -5.39
CA ALA A 228 -14.94 12.35 -4.14
C ALA A 228 -14.81 13.41 -3.05
N ALA A 229 -15.80 13.46 -2.16
CA ALA A 229 -15.88 14.45 -1.08
C ALA A 229 -16.64 13.90 0.12
N ASN A 230 -16.25 14.27 1.33
CA ASN A 230 -16.95 13.88 2.55
C ASN A 230 -18.21 14.71 2.81
N ARG A 231 -18.35 15.88 2.16
CA ARG A 231 -19.56 16.70 2.15
C ARG A 231 -20.34 16.49 0.85
N SER A 232 -21.65 16.35 0.96
CA SER A 232 -22.54 16.22 -0.19
C SER A 232 -22.59 17.51 -1.02
N GLY A 233 -22.82 17.37 -2.33
CA GLY A 233 -22.95 18.50 -3.26
C GLY A 233 -21.63 19.06 -3.80
N LEU A 234 -20.47 18.58 -3.34
CA LEU A 234 -19.17 19.01 -3.84
C LEU A 234 -18.64 18.15 -5.01
N THR A 235 -19.04 16.89 -5.10
CA THR A 235 -18.65 15.98 -6.19
C THR A 235 -19.14 16.51 -7.54
N GLY A 236 -18.27 16.47 -8.56
CA GLY A 236 -18.53 17.01 -9.90
C GLY A 236 -18.22 18.50 -10.05
N THR A 237 -17.81 19.18 -8.98
CA THR A 237 -17.40 20.59 -9.05
C THR A 237 -16.04 20.71 -9.72
N ALA A 238 -15.97 21.53 -10.77
CA ALA A 238 -14.71 21.86 -11.43
C ALA A 238 -13.89 22.84 -10.59
N VAL A 239 -12.59 22.56 -10.46
CA VAL A 239 -11.65 23.47 -9.79
C VAL A 239 -11.23 24.54 -10.79
N PRO A 240 -11.39 25.84 -10.48
CA PRO A 240 -10.98 26.91 -11.38
C PRO A 240 -9.47 26.88 -11.64
N GLU A 241 -9.08 27.05 -12.91
CA GLU A 241 -7.68 27.25 -13.35
C GLU A 241 -7.16 28.66 -12.98
N ASP A 242 -7.21 29.01 -11.70
CA ASP A 242 -6.65 30.26 -11.16
C ASP A 242 -5.24 30.00 -10.57
N ALA A 243 -4.33 30.97 -10.71
CA ALA A 243 -3.05 30.99 -10.02
C ALA A 243 -3.18 30.93 -8.48
N ARG A 244 -4.33 31.34 -7.94
CA ARG A 244 -4.68 31.24 -6.51
C ARG A 244 -5.27 29.90 -6.10
N SER A 245 -5.56 29.00 -7.04
CA SER A 245 -6.07 27.66 -6.71
C SER A 245 -4.99 26.84 -5.99
N LEU A 246 -5.28 26.42 -4.75
CA LEU A 246 -4.37 25.58 -3.96
C LEU A 246 -4.08 24.25 -4.66
N VAL A 247 -5.07 23.69 -5.36
CA VAL A 247 -4.93 22.46 -6.17
C VAL A 247 -3.91 22.68 -7.28
N HIS A 248 -4.09 23.72 -8.12
CA HIS A 248 -3.16 23.97 -9.23
C HIS A 248 -1.76 24.34 -8.74
N ARG A 249 -1.64 25.00 -7.58
CA ARG A 249 -0.34 25.22 -6.93
C ARG A 249 0.33 23.91 -6.53
N THR A 250 -0.41 22.99 -5.92
CA THR A 250 0.11 21.66 -5.57
C THR A 250 0.52 20.88 -6.81
N VAL A 251 -0.29 20.92 -7.88
CA VAL A 251 0.01 20.28 -9.17
C VAL A 251 1.29 20.83 -9.78
N ARG A 252 1.43 22.17 -9.87
CA ARG A 252 2.62 22.84 -10.43
C ARG A 252 3.87 22.60 -9.59
N ALA A 253 3.73 22.58 -8.27
CA ALA A 253 4.85 22.43 -7.36
C ALA A 253 5.30 20.96 -7.20
N GLY A 254 4.41 19.99 -7.47
CA GLY A 254 4.67 18.57 -7.25
C GLY A 254 4.93 18.21 -5.77
N ARG A 255 4.52 19.07 -4.83
CA ARG A 255 4.76 18.90 -3.39
C ARG A 255 3.59 19.44 -2.57
N PRO A 256 3.42 19.02 -1.31
CA PRO A 256 2.31 19.48 -0.49
C PRO A 256 2.32 21.00 -0.26
N VAL A 257 1.13 21.59 -0.21
CA VAL A 257 0.91 23.00 0.09
C VAL A 257 0.10 23.09 1.39
N PHE A 258 0.60 23.87 2.34
CA PHE A 258 -0.03 24.09 3.65
C PHE A 258 -0.36 25.57 3.83
N VAL A 259 -1.58 25.86 4.28
CA VAL A 259 -2.09 27.20 4.57
C VAL A 259 -2.62 27.20 6.00
N PRO A 260 -1.88 27.77 6.97
CA PRO A 260 -2.27 27.74 8.38
C PRO A 260 -3.48 28.65 8.69
N ASP A 261 -3.65 29.72 7.94
CA ASP A 261 -4.73 30.71 8.09
C ASP A 261 -5.27 31.08 6.71
N ALA A 262 -6.38 30.45 6.32
CA ALA A 262 -7.01 30.68 5.04
C ALA A 262 -7.77 32.01 5.01
N ALA A 263 -8.36 32.45 6.12
CA ALA A 263 -9.10 33.70 6.19
C ALA A 263 -8.21 34.92 5.89
N ASN A 264 -6.94 34.87 6.31
CA ASN A 264 -5.97 35.94 6.04
C ASN A 264 -5.01 35.64 4.88
N ALA A 265 -5.15 34.49 4.20
CA ALA A 265 -4.31 34.17 3.05
C ALA A 265 -4.73 34.98 1.83
N THR A 266 -3.87 35.89 1.36
CA THR A 266 -4.02 36.64 0.10
C THR A 266 -4.16 35.74 -1.14
N ASP A 267 -3.78 34.48 -0.99
CA ASP A 267 -3.59 33.51 -2.06
C ASP A 267 -4.77 32.53 -2.15
N VAL A 268 -5.83 32.72 -1.37
CA VAL A 268 -7.07 31.94 -1.41
C VAL A 268 -8.17 32.77 -2.12
N PRO A 269 -8.94 32.20 -3.07
CA PRO A 269 -10.01 32.91 -3.74
C PRO A 269 -11.11 33.40 -2.76
N PRO A 270 -11.65 34.62 -2.92
CA PRO A 270 -12.70 35.15 -2.05
C PRO A 270 -13.96 34.30 -1.98
N GLN A 271 -14.32 33.62 -3.08
CA GLN A 271 -15.50 32.74 -3.08
C GLN A 271 -15.35 31.56 -2.10
N LEU A 272 -14.12 31.06 -1.88
CA LEU A 272 -13.84 30.04 -0.88
C LEU A 272 -13.90 30.59 0.55
N HIS A 273 -13.72 31.91 0.74
CA HIS A 273 -13.90 32.56 2.04
C HIS A 273 -15.36 32.68 2.43
N ASP A 274 -16.26 32.89 1.48
CA ASP A 274 -17.70 33.03 1.76
C ASP A 274 -18.37 31.67 1.99
N ASP A 275 -18.08 30.67 1.13
CA ASP A 275 -18.70 29.34 1.20
C ASP A 275 -18.11 28.45 2.31
N PHE A 276 -16.90 28.76 2.80
CA PHE A 276 -16.17 27.98 3.80
C PHE A 276 -15.52 28.86 4.89
N ALA A 277 -16.17 29.96 5.27
CA ALA A 277 -15.70 30.95 6.26
C ALA A 277 -15.32 30.34 7.62
N GLU A 278 -15.91 29.19 7.96
CA GLU A 278 -15.65 28.42 9.18
C GLU A 278 -14.28 27.72 9.20
N LEU A 279 -13.58 27.62 8.07
CA LEU A 279 -12.34 26.86 7.94
C LEU A 279 -11.10 27.74 8.04
N SER A 280 -10.23 27.40 9.00
CA SER A 280 -9.00 28.16 9.27
C SER A 280 -7.78 27.60 8.55
N THR A 281 -7.63 26.28 8.44
CA THR A 281 -6.41 25.67 7.90
C THR A 281 -6.72 24.78 6.71
N TRP A 282 -5.89 24.86 5.67
CA TRP A 282 -5.97 24.02 4.47
C TRP A 282 -4.64 23.30 4.20
N PHE A 283 -4.74 22.06 3.73
CA PHE A 283 -3.60 21.27 3.30
C PHE A 283 -3.94 20.51 2.02
N CYS A 284 -3.05 20.60 1.04
CA CYS A 284 -3.21 19.94 -0.26
C CYS A 284 -2.00 19.05 -0.51
N ALA A 285 -2.20 17.74 -0.56
CA ALA A 285 -1.15 16.77 -0.82
C ALA A 285 -1.31 16.16 -2.23
N PRO A 286 -0.24 16.12 -3.04
CA PRO A 286 -0.30 15.48 -4.35
C PRO A 286 -0.30 13.96 -4.20
N VAL A 287 -1.10 13.30 -5.02
CA VAL A 287 -1.06 11.85 -5.26
C VAL A 287 -0.35 11.65 -6.59
N MET A 288 0.82 11.03 -6.55
CA MET A 288 1.70 10.87 -7.70
C MET A 288 1.36 9.60 -8.48
N ARG A 289 1.53 9.66 -9.80
CA ARG A 289 1.49 8.53 -10.74
C ARG A 289 2.58 8.72 -11.78
N SER A 290 3.56 7.83 -11.80
CA SER A 290 4.70 7.85 -12.73
C SER A 290 5.43 9.20 -12.76
N GLY A 291 5.55 9.85 -11.60
CA GLY A 291 6.20 11.16 -11.46
C GLY A 291 5.35 12.38 -11.82
N LEU A 292 4.10 12.19 -12.24
CA LEU A 292 3.12 13.25 -12.47
C LEU A 292 2.07 13.28 -11.35
N VAL A 293 1.43 14.43 -11.14
CA VAL A 293 0.34 14.55 -10.15
C VAL A 293 -0.94 14.00 -10.77
N ALA A 294 -1.38 12.84 -10.30
CA ALA A 294 -2.57 12.13 -10.77
C ALA A 294 -3.84 12.64 -10.10
N ALA A 295 -3.73 12.98 -8.83
CA ALA A 295 -4.81 13.54 -8.03
C ALA A 295 -4.24 14.49 -6.96
N VAL A 296 -5.10 15.29 -6.36
CA VAL A 296 -4.77 16.11 -5.19
C VAL A 296 -5.76 15.77 -4.07
N LEU A 297 -5.21 15.38 -2.92
CA LEU A 297 -5.98 15.21 -1.69
C LEU A 297 -6.01 16.56 -0.96
N VAL A 298 -7.20 17.14 -0.83
CA VAL A 298 -7.43 18.43 -0.17
C VAL A 298 -8.10 18.18 1.17
N THR A 299 -7.54 18.73 2.24
CA THR A 299 -8.10 18.64 3.58
C THR A 299 -8.16 19.99 4.25
N ALA A 300 -9.22 20.26 5.02
CA ALA A 300 -9.36 21.49 5.77
C ALA A 300 -9.93 21.29 7.18
N TRP A 301 -9.57 22.20 8.08
CA TRP A 301 -9.94 22.21 9.50
C TRP A 301 -10.49 23.59 9.89
N GLY A 302 -11.51 23.62 10.75
CA GLY A 302 -11.99 24.85 11.40
C GLY A 302 -11.00 25.43 12.40
N GLU A 303 -10.16 24.59 13.02
CA GLU A 303 -9.10 25.04 13.92
C GLU A 303 -7.86 25.55 13.18
N GLN A 304 -7.22 26.57 13.75
CA GLN A 304 -5.94 27.07 13.26
C GLN A 304 -4.79 26.13 13.67
N ILE A 305 -4.21 25.45 12.69
CA ILE A 305 -3.03 24.62 12.88
C ILE A 305 -1.78 25.47 12.63
N GLY A 306 -0.98 25.69 13.68
CA GLY A 306 0.14 26.63 13.61
C GLY A 306 1.35 26.16 12.79
N LYS A 307 1.50 24.86 12.51
CA LYS A 307 2.70 24.30 11.84
C LYS A 307 2.35 23.19 10.85
N ALA A 308 3.12 23.13 9.76
CA ALA A 308 3.00 22.11 8.72
C ALA A 308 3.46 20.70 9.16
N ASP A 309 4.21 20.62 10.27
CA ASP A 309 4.66 19.36 10.89
C ASP A 309 3.73 18.93 12.05
N ASP A 310 2.54 19.53 12.16
CA ASP A 310 1.50 19.02 13.05
C ASP A 310 1.15 17.59 12.65
N LEU A 311 0.94 16.75 13.66
CA LEU A 311 0.61 15.36 13.49
C LEU A 311 -0.54 15.12 12.50
N ARG A 312 -1.58 15.96 12.54
CA ARG A 312 -2.75 15.84 11.65
C ARG A 312 -2.34 15.96 10.18
N VAL A 313 -1.46 16.91 9.89
CA VAL A 313 -0.91 17.16 8.55
C VAL A 313 0.00 16.01 8.11
N ASP A 314 0.85 15.50 9.01
CA ASP A 314 1.73 14.35 8.76
C ASP A 314 0.92 13.08 8.40
N ILE A 315 -0.24 12.87 9.02
CA ILE A 315 -1.14 11.75 8.70
C ILE A 315 -1.69 11.89 7.28
N VAL A 316 -2.22 13.06 6.91
CA VAL A 316 -2.76 13.30 5.55
C VAL A 316 -1.66 13.13 4.50
N ARG A 317 -0.46 13.63 4.78
CA ARG A 317 0.72 13.45 3.91
C ARG A 317 1.05 11.98 3.71
N SER A 318 1.02 11.19 4.78
CA SER A 318 1.27 9.74 4.72
C SER A 318 0.21 9.02 3.90
N LEU A 319 -1.07 9.38 4.05
CA LEU A 319 -2.17 8.82 3.26
C LEU A 319 -2.00 9.10 1.76
N ALA A 320 -1.67 10.33 1.38
CA ALA A 320 -1.43 10.69 -0.03
C ALA A 320 -0.21 9.97 -0.62
N SER A 321 0.87 9.82 0.17
CA SER A 321 2.06 9.08 -0.24
C SER A 321 1.77 7.59 -0.45
N GLU A 322 0.95 6.99 0.40
CA GLU A 322 0.56 5.59 0.29
C GLU A 322 -0.32 5.34 -0.94
N ALA A 323 -1.28 6.25 -1.18
CA ALA A 323 -2.13 6.21 -2.38
C ALA A 323 -1.28 6.29 -3.66
N SER A 324 -0.27 7.17 -3.69
CA SER A 324 0.67 7.29 -4.81
C SER A 324 1.39 5.97 -5.09
N THR A 325 1.93 5.35 -4.05
CA THR A 325 2.69 4.09 -4.14
C THR A 325 1.82 2.95 -4.66
N THR A 326 0.56 2.88 -4.21
CA THR A 326 -0.39 1.85 -4.64
C THR A 326 -0.79 2.00 -6.11
N ILE A 327 -1.02 3.24 -6.56
CA ILE A 327 -1.33 3.52 -7.96
C ILE A 327 -0.14 3.13 -8.86
N ASP A 328 1.07 3.56 -8.48
CA ASP A 328 2.28 3.21 -9.22
C ASP A 328 2.54 1.70 -9.26
N HIS A 329 2.30 0.98 -8.16
CA HIS A 329 2.45 -0.47 -8.13
C HIS A 329 1.45 -1.16 -9.07
N THR A 330 0.20 -0.69 -9.11
CA THR A 330 -0.82 -1.23 -10.00
C THR A 330 -0.47 -0.98 -11.47
N ASP A 331 0.05 0.21 -11.81
CA ASP A 331 0.48 0.53 -13.16
C ASP A 331 1.73 -0.23 -13.58
N LEU A 332 2.69 -0.44 -12.67
CA LEU A 332 3.84 -1.29 -12.92
C LEU A 332 3.41 -2.73 -13.23
N LEU A 333 2.51 -3.29 -12.43
CA LEU A 333 1.95 -4.62 -12.67
C LEU A 333 1.21 -4.69 -14.01
N ARG A 334 0.47 -3.63 -14.39
CA ARG A 334 -0.22 -3.53 -15.67
C ARG A 334 0.76 -3.44 -16.85
N SER A 335 1.79 -2.60 -16.73
CA SER A 335 2.85 -2.42 -17.73
C SER A 335 3.67 -3.70 -17.94
N LEU A 336 3.97 -4.43 -16.86
CA LEU A 336 4.59 -5.75 -16.92
C LEU A 336 3.67 -6.78 -17.59
N SER A 337 2.36 -6.70 -17.35
CA SER A 337 1.37 -7.56 -18.01
C SER A 337 1.23 -7.23 -19.51
N ASP A 338 1.26 -5.95 -19.89
CA ASP A 338 1.11 -5.50 -21.27
C ASP A 338 2.34 -5.82 -22.11
N THR A 339 3.55 -5.65 -21.56
CA THR A 339 4.81 -6.06 -22.22
C THR A 339 4.88 -7.59 -22.39
N ALA A 340 4.25 -8.35 -21.51
CA ALA A 340 4.16 -9.81 -21.58
C ALA A 340 3.09 -10.33 -22.56
N SER A 341 2.38 -9.47 -23.29
CA SER A 341 1.26 -9.86 -24.17
C SER A 341 1.56 -9.78 -25.68
N ARG A 342 2.75 -9.30 -26.07
CA ARG A 342 3.19 -9.23 -27.47
C ARG A 342 4.35 -10.18 -27.77
N ASP A 343 4.42 -10.66 -29.00
CA ASP A 343 5.53 -11.44 -29.52
C ASP A 343 6.66 -10.50 -30.01
N PRO A 344 7.90 -10.62 -29.50
CA PRO A 344 8.97 -9.69 -29.82
C PRO A 344 9.49 -9.80 -31.27
N LEU A 345 9.22 -10.91 -31.96
CA LEU A 345 9.67 -11.11 -33.34
C LEU A 345 8.75 -10.42 -34.35
N THR A 346 7.44 -10.61 -34.18
CA THR A 346 6.39 -10.20 -35.14
C THR A 346 5.61 -8.97 -34.70
N GLY A 347 5.65 -8.60 -33.41
CA GLY A 347 4.87 -7.50 -32.83
C GLY A 347 3.38 -7.81 -32.61
N LEU A 348 2.92 -8.99 -33.05
CA LEU A 348 1.56 -9.48 -32.83
C LEU A 348 1.30 -9.78 -31.36
N THR A 349 0.03 -9.97 -31.02
CA THR A 349 -0.38 -10.55 -29.73
C THR A 349 0.27 -11.93 -29.58
N ASN A 350 0.78 -12.27 -28.39
CA ASN A 350 1.32 -13.61 -28.10
C ASN A 350 0.25 -14.53 -27.50
N ARG A 351 0.59 -15.81 -27.22
CA ARG A 351 -0.31 -16.77 -26.56
C ARG A 351 -1.12 -16.17 -25.42
N ARG A 352 -0.44 -15.54 -24.46
CA ARG A 352 -1.04 -15.03 -23.23
C ARG A 352 -2.03 -13.91 -23.53
N GLY A 353 -1.69 -13.02 -24.45
CA GLY A 353 -2.60 -11.97 -24.90
C GLY A 353 -3.82 -12.55 -25.63
N TRP A 354 -3.61 -13.59 -26.46
CA TRP A 354 -4.69 -14.26 -27.18
C TRP A 354 -5.67 -14.98 -26.23
N ASP A 355 -5.19 -15.68 -25.20
CA ASP A 355 -6.04 -16.33 -24.20
C ASP A 355 -6.98 -15.32 -23.52
N GLY A 356 -6.46 -14.14 -23.18
CA GLY A 356 -7.23 -13.05 -22.59
C GLY A 356 -8.25 -12.43 -23.56
N LEU A 357 -7.86 -12.20 -24.81
CA LEU A 357 -8.76 -11.68 -25.86
C LEU A 357 -9.89 -12.66 -26.17
N LEU A 358 -9.59 -13.95 -26.31
CA LEU A 358 -10.60 -14.98 -26.57
C LEU A 358 -11.64 -15.02 -25.44
N ALA A 359 -11.21 -15.05 -24.18
CA ALA A 359 -12.13 -15.06 -23.04
C ALA A 359 -13.05 -13.83 -23.03
N LYS A 360 -12.50 -12.64 -23.34
CA LYS A 360 -13.25 -11.39 -23.42
C LYS A 360 -14.27 -11.41 -24.56
N GLU A 361 -13.86 -11.79 -25.77
CA GLU A 361 -14.75 -11.80 -26.94
C GLU A 361 -15.82 -12.88 -26.83
N MET A 362 -15.54 -14.04 -26.24
CA MET A 362 -16.56 -15.03 -25.92
C MET A 362 -17.63 -14.46 -24.96
N ALA A 363 -17.23 -13.69 -23.95
CA ALA A 363 -18.19 -13.05 -23.04
C ALA A 363 -19.06 -12.00 -23.76
N ILE A 364 -18.46 -11.21 -24.65
CA ILE A 364 -19.17 -10.21 -25.46
C ILE A 364 -20.15 -10.89 -26.43
N ALA A 365 -19.68 -11.88 -27.19
CA ALA A 365 -20.48 -12.63 -28.14
C ALA A 365 -21.65 -13.35 -27.46
N ARG A 366 -21.45 -13.89 -26.24
CA ARG A 366 -22.53 -14.48 -25.44
C ARG A 366 -23.59 -13.46 -25.04
N SER A 367 -23.17 -12.29 -24.57
CA SER A 367 -24.07 -11.22 -24.14
C SER A 367 -24.88 -10.66 -25.32
N ARG A 368 -24.23 -10.47 -26.47
CA ARG A 368 -24.84 -9.89 -27.67
C ARG A 368 -25.50 -10.91 -28.59
N ARG A 369 -25.32 -12.20 -28.33
CA ARG A 369 -25.74 -13.31 -29.19
C ARG A 369 -25.22 -13.17 -30.62
N THR A 370 -23.97 -12.74 -30.77
CA THR A 370 -23.31 -12.61 -32.07
C THR A 370 -22.41 -13.82 -32.36
N PRO A 371 -22.20 -14.17 -33.64
CA PRO A 371 -21.34 -15.29 -34.00
C PRO A 371 -19.87 -14.95 -33.69
N LEU A 372 -19.09 -15.98 -33.33
CA LEU A 372 -17.66 -15.90 -33.08
C LEU A 372 -16.98 -17.10 -33.73
N ALA A 373 -15.84 -16.88 -34.38
CA ALA A 373 -15.04 -17.96 -34.92
C ALA A 373 -13.56 -17.75 -34.59
N VAL A 374 -12.82 -18.86 -34.54
CA VAL A 374 -11.37 -18.88 -34.34
C VAL A 374 -10.72 -19.73 -35.43
N ALA A 375 -9.46 -19.43 -35.73
CA ALA A 375 -8.62 -20.28 -36.56
C ALA A 375 -7.20 -20.40 -36.02
N ILE A 376 -6.55 -21.52 -36.29
CA ILE A 376 -5.12 -21.73 -36.09
C ILE A 376 -4.49 -22.05 -37.43
N ILE A 377 -3.40 -21.35 -37.73
CA ILE A 377 -2.70 -21.33 -39.00
C ILE A 377 -1.27 -21.74 -38.71
N ASP A 378 -0.74 -22.70 -39.46
CA ASP A 378 0.60 -23.25 -39.30
C ASP A 378 1.34 -23.22 -40.64
N LEU A 379 2.53 -22.63 -40.66
CA LEU A 379 3.38 -22.62 -41.85
C LEU A 379 3.90 -24.03 -42.15
N ASP A 380 3.55 -24.56 -43.32
CA ASP A 380 3.85 -25.95 -43.64
C ASP A 380 5.34 -26.20 -43.79
N ARG A 381 5.83 -27.23 -43.11
CA ARG A 381 7.23 -27.68 -43.18
C ARG A 381 8.22 -26.54 -42.86
N PHE A 382 7.85 -25.63 -41.96
CA PHE A 382 8.70 -24.48 -41.59
C PHE A 382 10.09 -24.89 -41.10
N LYS A 383 10.20 -26.05 -40.43
CA LYS A 383 11.50 -26.65 -40.08
C LYS A 383 12.36 -26.94 -41.32
N GLU A 384 11.81 -27.57 -42.36
CA GLU A 384 12.54 -27.86 -43.60
C GLU A 384 12.98 -26.56 -44.29
N PHE A 385 12.12 -25.53 -44.30
CA PHE A 385 12.47 -24.21 -44.80
C PHE A 385 13.65 -23.61 -44.03
N ASN A 386 13.64 -23.70 -42.69
CA ASN A 386 14.75 -23.25 -41.85
C ASN A 386 16.04 -24.04 -42.09
N ASP A 387 15.94 -25.35 -42.29
CA ASP A 387 17.10 -26.21 -42.54
C ASP A 387 17.77 -25.87 -43.89
N VAL A 388 16.99 -25.45 -44.89
CA VAL A 388 17.48 -25.06 -46.23
C VAL A 388 17.97 -23.62 -46.27
N HIS A 389 17.23 -22.67 -45.68
CA HIS A 389 17.46 -21.22 -45.85
C HIS A 389 18.06 -20.53 -44.61
N GLY A 390 18.17 -21.26 -43.49
CA GLY A 390 18.68 -20.79 -42.21
C GLY A 390 17.64 -20.03 -41.37
N HIS A 391 17.79 -20.07 -40.05
CA HIS A 391 16.84 -19.46 -39.10
C HIS A 391 16.58 -17.96 -39.34
N ARG A 392 17.58 -17.19 -39.80
CA ARG A 392 17.37 -15.77 -40.13
C ARG A 392 16.39 -15.57 -41.29
N ALA A 393 16.31 -16.52 -42.22
CA ALA A 393 15.32 -16.50 -43.29
C ALA A 393 13.93 -16.87 -42.76
N GLY A 394 13.84 -17.87 -41.87
CA GLY A 394 12.59 -18.19 -41.17
C GLY A 394 12.05 -17.02 -40.35
N ASP A 395 12.91 -16.32 -39.61
CA ASP A 395 12.52 -15.12 -38.86
C ASP A 395 11.99 -14.01 -39.78
N ARG A 396 12.52 -13.87 -41.00
CA ARG A 396 11.99 -12.92 -41.99
C ARG A 396 10.64 -13.38 -42.51
N LEU A 397 10.51 -14.66 -42.87
CA LEU A 397 9.25 -15.26 -43.33
C LEU A 397 8.14 -15.07 -42.29
N LEU A 398 8.42 -15.28 -41.00
CA LEU A 398 7.45 -15.07 -39.92
C LEU A 398 7.01 -13.60 -39.80
N ARG A 399 7.92 -12.63 -39.96
CA ARG A 399 7.58 -11.20 -39.96
C ARG A 399 6.78 -10.81 -41.19
N GLU A 400 7.15 -11.33 -42.35
CA GLU A 400 6.44 -11.09 -43.61
C GLU A 400 5.02 -11.67 -43.56
N ALA A 401 4.86 -12.91 -43.08
CA ALA A 401 3.55 -13.54 -42.92
C ALA A 401 2.67 -12.76 -41.93
N ALA A 402 3.22 -12.39 -40.77
CA ALA A 402 2.52 -11.54 -39.80
C ALA A 402 2.06 -10.21 -40.41
N GLY A 403 2.92 -9.53 -41.17
CA GLY A 403 2.60 -8.27 -41.83
C GLY A 403 1.52 -8.43 -42.91
N SER A 404 1.69 -9.44 -43.79
CA SER A 404 0.74 -9.71 -44.89
C SER A 404 -0.64 -10.05 -44.35
N TRP A 405 -0.70 -10.97 -43.39
CA TRP A 405 -1.96 -11.40 -42.82
C TRP A 405 -2.65 -10.31 -42.01
N THR A 406 -1.90 -9.49 -41.27
CA THR A 406 -2.48 -8.33 -40.56
C THR A 406 -3.09 -7.32 -41.54
N ALA A 407 -2.50 -7.11 -42.71
CA ALA A 407 -3.05 -6.24 -43.75
C ALA A 407 -4.30 -6.85 -44.44
N ALA A 408 -4.44 -8.17 -44.43
CA ALA A 408 -5.52 -8.90 -45.09
C ALA A 408 -6.77 -9.16 -44.22
N ILE A 409 -6.71 -8.85 -42.93
CA ILE A 409 -7.84 -8.92 -41.98
C ILE A 409 -8.46 -7.54 -41.74
N ARG A 410 -9.74 -7.52 -41.31
CA ARG A 410 -10.45 -6.25 -41.06
C ARG A 410 -10.15 -5.74 -39.65
N LYS A 411 -10.45 -4.46 -39.42
CA LYS A 411 -10.41 -3.84 -38.09
C LYS A 411 -11.39 -4.57 -37.16
N GLY A 412 -10.89 -5.12 -36.06
CA GLY A 412 -11.65 -5.88 -35.07
C GLY A 412 -11.37 -7.39 -35.10
N ASP A 413 -10.78 -7.91 -36.17
CA ASP A 413 -10.19 -9.24 -36.17
C ASP A 413 -8.81 -9.17 -35.49
N GLU A 414 -8.44 -10.20 -34.72
CA GLU A 414 -7.18 -10.21 -33.96
C GLU A 414 -6.31 -11.39 -34.38
N LEU A 415 -5.11 -11.08 -34.87
CA LEU A 415 -4.08 -12.06 -35.22
C LEU A 415 -3.03 -12.13 -34.09
N ALA A 416 -2.71 -13.35 -33.67
CA ALA A 416 -1.73 -13.61 -32.64
C ALA A 416 -0.71 -14.65 -33.10
N ARG A 417 0.53 -14.55 -32.64
CA ARG A 417 1.51 -15.61 -32.75
C ARG A 417 1.40 -16.49 -31.51
N TRP A 418 0.92 -17.71 -31.73
CA TRP A 418 0.75 -18.67 -30.66
C TRP A 418 2.08 -19.44 -30.51
N GLY A 419 2.41 -20.33 -31.42
CA GLY A 419 3.63 -21.14 -31.36
C GLY A 419 4.86 -20.52 -32.05
N GLY A 420 5.85 -21.37 -32.30
CA GLY A 420 7.03 -20.98 -33.10
C GLY A 420 6.67 -20.60 -34.54
N GLU A 421 5.82 -21.41 -35.17
CA GLU A 421 5.34 -21.25 -36.56
C GLU A 421 3.81 -21.22 -36.66
N GLU A 422 3.13 -21.19 -35.51
CA GLU A 422 1.67 -21.24 -35.39
C GLU A 422 1.11 -19.86 -35.04
N PHE A 423 0.06 -19.48 -35.74
CA PHE A 423 -0.66 -18.22 -35.56
C PHE A 423 -2.13 -18.52 -35.31
N THR A 424 -2.76 -17.73 -34.45
CA THR A 424 -4.19 -17.80 -34.21
C THR A 424 -4.89 -16.55 -34.68
N LEU A 425 -6.13 -16.73 -35.12
CA LEU A 425 -7.01 -15.68 -35.59
C LEU A 425 -8.31 -15.73 -34.79
N LEU A 426 -8.72 -14.59 -34.26
CA LEU A 426 -9.99 -14.39 -33.56
C LEU A 426 -10.87 -13.49 -34.42
N LEU A 427 -12.08 -13.96 -34.73
CA LEU A 427 -13.01 -13.32 -35.66
C LEU A 427 -14.36 -13.05 -34.97
N PRO A 428 -14.50 -11.91 -34.26
CA PRO A 428 -15.78 -11.46 -33.74
C PRO A 428 -16.79 -11.23 -34.87
N ASP A 429 -18.08 -11.43 -34.59
CA ASP A 429 -19.17 -11.22 -35.54
C ASP A 429 -18.99 -12.00 -36.86
N CYS A 430 -18.43 -13.21 -36.79
CA CYS A 430 -18.15 -14.08 -37.94
C CYS A 430 -18.45 -15.54 -37.59
N GLY A 431 -19.19 -16.22 -38.46
CA GLY A 431 -19.48 -17.66 -38.36
C GLY A 431 -18.49 -18.52 -39.15
N GLY A 432 -18.68 -19.85 -39.17
CA GLY A 432 -17.71 -20.79 -39.75
C GLY A 432 -17.38 -20.57 -41.23
N ALA A 433 -18.38 -20.32 -42.08
CA ALA A 433 -18.15 -20.05 -43.51
C ALA A 433 -17.39 -18.74 -43.74
N CYS A 434 -17.80 -17.66 -43.07
CA CYS A 434 -17.10 -16.38 -43.06
C CYS A 434 -15.64 -16.55 -42.62
N ALA A 435 -15.39 -17.33 -41.58
CA ALA A 435 -14.04 -17.56 -41.06
C ALA A 435 -13.17 -18.35 -42.04
N LEU A 436 -13.76 -19.36 -42.69
CA LEU A 436 -13.06 -20.14 -43.71
C LEU A 436 -12.64 -19.26 -44.89
N ASP A 437 -13.51 -18.36 -45.36
CA ASP A 437 -13.19 -17.42 -46.44
C ASP A 437 -12.06 -16.46 -46.09
N VAL A 438 -12.01 -15.98 -44.84
CA VAL A 438 -10.90 -15.15 -44.36
C VAL A 438 -9.61 -15.95 -44.35
N VAL A 439 -9.64 -17.15 -43.79
CA VAL A 439 -8.44 -18.00 -43.65
C VAL A 439 -7.91 -18.45 -45.02
N GLU A 440 -8.76 -18.79 -45.98
CA GLU A 440 -8.34 -19.11 -47.35
C GLU A 440 -7.67 -17.91 -48.05
N ARG A 441 -8.13 -16.69 -47.77
CA ARG A 441 -7.45 -15.47 -48.25
C ARG A 441 -6.06 -15.32 -47.63
N LEU A 442 -5.93 -15.57 -46.32
CA LEU A 442 -4.62 -15.54 -45.66
C LEU A 442 -3.67 -16.61 -46.20
N ARG A 443 -4.20 -17.82 -46.45
CA ARG A 443 -3.43 -18.93 -47.03
C ARG A 443 -2.87 -18.55 -48.41
N ALA A 444 -3.71 -18.02 -49.29
CA ALA A 444 -3.31 -17.58 -50.63
C ALA A 444 -2.27 -16.43 -50.61
N ASP A 445 -2.26 -15.63 -49.54
CA ASP A 445 -1.35 -14.49 -49.34
C ASP A 445 -0.10 -14.86 -48.51
N THR A 446 0.19 -16.16 -48.33
CA THR A 446 1.37 -16.61 -47.58
C THR A 446 2.66 -16.27 -48.35
N PRO A 447 3.60 -15.49 -47.77
CA PRO A 447 4.78 -15.02 -48.49
C PRO A 447 5.85 -16.09 -48.71
N GLY A 448 6.84 -15.76 -49.54
CA GLY A 448 8.03 -16.61 -49.73
C GLY A 448 7.80 -17.91 -50.51
N GLY A 449 6.66 -18.05 -51.20
CA GLY A 449 6.29 -19.28 -51.90
C GLY A 449 6.01 -20.47 -50.96
N GLN A 450 5.85 -20.19 -49.66
CA GLN A 450 5.48 -21.16 -48.65
C GLN A 450 3.97 -21.35 -48.62
N THR A 451 3.55 -22.53 -48.17
CA THR A 451 2.14 -22.84 -47.91
C THR A 451 1.86 -22.81 -46.41
N CYS A 452 0.60 -22.69 -46.05
CA CYS A 452 0.15 -22.91 -44.68
C CYS A 452 -1.09 -23.79 -44.65
N SER A 453 -1.24 -24.55 -43.57
CA SER A 453 -2.44 -25.31 -43.26
C SER A 453 -3.19 -24.62 -42.13
N ALA A 454 -4.51 -24.70 -42.14
CA ALA A 454 -5.32 -24.07 -41.11
C ALA A 454 -6.49 -24.95 -40.61
N GLY A 455 -6.77 -24.85 -39.32
CA GLY A 455 -7.97 -25.38 -38.70
C GLY A 455 -8.86 -24.23 -38.26
N VAL A 456 -10.15 -24.29 -38.61
CA VAL A 456 -11.13 -23.24 -38.31
C VAL A 456 -12.23 -23.83 -37.43
N ALA A 457 -12.68 -23.11 -36.40
CA ALA A 457 -13.82 -23.52 -35.59
C ALA A 457 -14.76 -22.34 -35.33
N ALA A 458 -16.05 -22.53 -35.62
CA ALA A 458 -17.10 -21.61 -35.21
C ALA A 458 -17.56 -21.95 -33.80
N TRP A 459 -17.63 -20.96 -32.92
CA TRP A 459 -18.07 -21.14 -31.55
C TRP A 459 -19.58 -21.40 -31.48
N ASN A 460 -19.98 -22.44 -30.75
CA ASN A 460 -21.40 -22.78 -30.59
C ASN A 460 -22.12 -21.97 -29.49
N GLY A 461 -21.44 -21.02 -28.84
CA GLY A 461 -21.98 -20.18 -27.77
C GLY A 461 -22.01 -20.83 -26.37
N ARG A 462 -21.76 -22.15 -26.30
CA ARG A 462 -21.88 -22.96 -25.08
C ARG A 462 -20.54 -23.55 -24.61
N GLU A 463 -19.75 -24.04 -25.55
CA GLU A 463 -18.45 -24.67 -25.29
C GLU A 463 -17.46 -23.66 -24.66
N SER A 464 -16.53 -24.19 -23.88
CA SER A 464 -15.43 -23.46 -23.27
C SER A 464 -14.36 -23.09 -24.31
N ALA A 465 -13.47 -22.16 -23.94
CA ALA A 465 -12.36 -21.76 -24.79
C ALA A 465 -11.43 -22.94 -25.13
N ALA A 466 -11.25 -23.86 -24.18
CA ALA A 466 -10.44 -25.07 -24.36
C ALA A 466 -11.07 -26.03 -25.38
N GLU A 467 -12.35 -26.33 -25.25
CA GLU A 467 -13.08 -27.21 -26.20
C GLU A 467 -13.10 -26.61 -27.61
N LEU A 468 -13.31 -25.29 -27.72
CA LEU A 468 -13.24 -24.57 -29.00
C LEU A 468 -11.86 -24.68 -29.64
N PHE A 469 -10.80 -24.54 -28.84
CA PHE A 469 -9.42 -24.65 -29.30
C PHE A 469 -9.10 -26.08 -29.75
N GLU A 470 -9.52 -27.10 -29.00
CA GLU A 470 -9.33 -28.51 -29.35
C GLU A 470 -9.97 -28.86 -30.71
N ARG A 471 -11.17 -28.35 -30.99
CA ARG A 471 -11.81 -28.57 -32.31
C ARG A 471 -11.06 -27.91 -33.45
N MET A 472 -10.60 -26.68 -33.22
CA MET A 472 -9.82 -25.93 -34.18
C MET A 472 -8.48 -26.63 -34.48
N ASP A 473 -7.79 -27.11 -33.45
CA ASP A 473 -6.54 -27.86 -33.58
C ASP A 473 -6.73 -29.22 -34.27
N ALA A 474 -7.81 -29.95 -33.95
CA ALA A 474 -8.18 -31.17 -34.65
C ALA A 474 -8.42 -30.95 -36.15
N ALA A 475 -9.03 -29.82 -36.53
CA ALA A 475 -9.19 -29.45 -37.93
C ALA A 475 -7.86 -29.12 -38.62
N LEU A 476 -6.93 -28.45 -37.92
CA LEU A 476 -5.58 -28.21 -38.44
C LEU A 476 -4.84 -29.54 -38.65
N TYR A 477 -4.92 -30.45 -37.69
CA TYR A 477 -4.32 -31.77 -37.79
C TYR A 477 -4.86 -32.53 -39.02
N ALA A 478 -6.18 -32.49 -39.23
CA ALA A 478 -6.81 -33.09 -40.41
C ALA A 478 -6.33 -32.44 -41.73
N ALA A 479 -6.17 -31.11 -41.77
CA ALA A 479 -5.65 -30.40 -42.94
C ALA A 479 -4.22 -30.85 -43.27
N LYS A 480 -3.38 -30.97 -42.25
CA LYS A 480 -2.00 -31.46 -42.39
C LYS A 480 -1.96 -32.92 -42.87
N ALA A 481 -2.87 -33.77 -42.40
CA ALA A 481 -2.97 -35.17 -42.80
C ALA A 481 -3.53 -35.36 -44.23
N ALA A 482 -4.39 -34.45 -44.69
CA ALA A 482 -5.02 -34.48 -46.01
C ALA A 482 -4.12 -34.01 -47.16
N GLY A 483 -2.89 -33.58 -46.88
CA GLY A 483 -1.93 -33.16 -47.89
C GLY A 483 -1.39 -31.74 -47.72
N ARG A 484 -1.82 -31.01 -46.68
CA ARG A 484 -1.41 -29.62 -46.37
C ARG A 484 -1.92 -28.60 -47.39
N ASP A 485 -1.50 -27.34 -47.24
CA ASP A 485 -1.91 -26.22 -48.09
C ASP A 485 -3.44 -26.06 -48.22
N MET A 486 -4.15 -26.21 -47.09
CA MET A 486 -5.61 -26.08 -47.04
C MET A 486 -6.12 -25.64 -45.67
N ALA A 487 -7.28 -25.01 -45.66
CA ALA A 487 -8.04 -24.75 -44.45
C ALA A 487 -9.21 -25.75 -44.31
N LEU A 488 -9.39 -26.31 -43.12
CA LEU A 488 -10.55 -27.16 -42.81
C LEU A 488 -11.39 -26.53 -41.71
N LEU A 489 -12.71 -26.53 -41.92
CA LEU A 489 -13.69 -26.15 -40.91
C LEU A 489 -14.04 -27.36 -40.03
N ALA A 490 -13.82 -27.23 -38.73
CA ALA A 490 -14.20 -28.22 -37.74
C ALA A 490 -15.71 -28.46 -37.77
N ALA A 491 -16.11 -29.72 -37.67
CA ALA A 491 -17.51 -30.06 -37.50
C ALA A 491 -18.07 -29.40 -36.22
N PRO A 492 -19.34 -28.98 -36.22
CA PRO A 492 -19.99 -28.55 -34.99
C PRO A 492 -20.03 -29.72 -33.98
N PRO A 493 -19.97 -29.44 -32.67
CA PRO A 493 -20.04 -30.48 -31.65
C PRO A 493 -21.32 -31.32 -31.81
N GLU A 494 -21.24 -32.62 -31.45
CA GLU A 494 -22.29 -33.62 -31.73
C GLU A 494 -23.69 -33.24 -31.22
N GLN A 495 -23.78 -32.38 -30.20
CA GLN A 495 -25.04 -31.90 -29.64
C GLN A 495 -25.80 -30.91 -30.55
N ASP A 496 -25.14 -30.36 -31.58
CA ASP A 496 -25.69 -29.37 -32.51
C ASP A 496 -25.80 -29.89 -33.97
N ARG A 497 -25.61 -31.20 -34.23
CA ARG A 497 -25.91 -31.75 -35.56
C ARG A 497 -27.41 -31.65 -35.84
N PRO A 498 -27.84 -31.06 -36.98
CA PRO A 498 -29.24 -31.14 -37.41
C PRO A 498 -29.67 -32.60 -37.47
N LEU A 499 -30.82 -32.93 -36.86
CA LEU A 499 -31.37 -34.29 -36.77
C LEU A 499 -31.53 -35.01 -38.12
N GLU A 500 -31.41 -34.30 -39.24
CA GLU A 500 -31.49 -34.85 -40.60
C GLU A 500 -30.30 -35.76 -40.99
N SER A 501 -29.16 -35.70 -40.28
CA SER A 501 -27.96 -36.49 -40.66
C SER A 501 -27.86 -37.89 -40.03
N LEU A 502 -28.81 -38.30 -39.19
CA LEU A 502 -28.85 -39.63 -38.56
C LEU A 502 -29.82 -40.60 -39.24
N ALA A 503 -30.40 -40.22 -40.39
CA ALA A 503 -31.38 -41.01 -41.13
C ALA A 503 -30.89 -41.50 -42.51
N ARG A 504 -29.61 -41.87 -42.64
CA ARG A 504 -29.11 -42.63 -43.80
C ARG A 504 -28.36 -43.87 -43.39
#